data_AF-A0A655T733-F1
#
_entry.id   AF-A0A655T733-F1
#
_cell.length_a   1.000
_cell.length_b   1.000
_cell.length_c   1.000
_cell.angle_alpha   90.00
_cell.angle_beta   90.00
_cell.angle_gamma   90.00
#
_symmetry.space_group_name_H-M   'P 1'
#
loop_
_entity.id
_entity.type
_entity.pdbx_description
1 polymer ?
#
loop_
_entity_poly.entity_id
_entity_poly.type
_entity_poly.pdbx_seq_one_letter_code
_entity_poly.pdbx_strand_id
1 'polypeptide(L)'
;MLFSGKHYVRKDAIGGIVNALLTSISVKPVEAPFHNELLAFNAYIEPHMGNALEVLKHFVSQYVIQIPQVQRFEYKGQQLIMDLFEALSADPERLLPQATGEKWRKAQEQDEGMRVICDYIAAMTDAYAQRLHQQLFSAQSHY
;
A
#
# COMPACT_ATOMS: atom_id res chain seq x y z
N MET A 1 16.67 -11.19 24.20
CA MET A 1 16.76 -9.72 23.93
C MET A 1 16.60 -9.45 22.45
N LEU A 2 15.75 -8.48 22.10
CA LEU A 2 15.38 -8.17 20.71
C LEU A 2 16.59 -7.80 19.83
N PHE A 3 17.52 -7.00 20.34
CA PHE A 3 18.69 -6.53 19.59
C PHE A 3 19.92 -7.43 19.74
N SER A 4 19.73 -8.69 20.13
CA SER A 4 20.84 -9.64 20.19
C SER A 4 21.38 -9.94 18.79
N GLY A 5 22.71 -9.97 18.65
CA GLY A 5 23.37 -10.46 17.44
C GLY A 5 23.09 -11.94 17.14
N LYS A 6 22.68 -12.71 18.17
CA LYS A 6 22.34 -14.13 18.02
C LYS A 6 20.91 -14.30 17.46
N HIS A 7 20.80 -14.93 16.30
CA HIS A 7 19.53 -15.11 15.59
C HIS A 7 18.43 -15.77 16.43
N TYR A 8 18.73 -16.84 17.16
CA TYR A 8 17.74 -17.55 17.98
C TYR A 8 17.19 -16.69 19.12
N VAL A 9 18.04 -15.88 19.78
CA VAL A 9 17.66 -14.98 20.88
C VAL A 9 16.74 -13.86 20.39
N ARG A 10 16.99 -13.35 19.18
CA ARG A 10 16.15 -12.34 18.55
C ARG A 10 14.82 -12.94 18.12
N LYS A 11 14.82 -14.12 17.52
CA LYS A 11 13.58 -14.84 17.13
C LYS A 11 12.68 -15.10 18.35
N ASP A 12 13.26 -15.55 19.44
CA ASP A 12 12.56 -15.78 20.71
C ASP A 12 11.91 -14.50 21.26
N ALA A 13 12.66 -13.39 21.28
CA ALA A 13 12.14 -12.10 21.71
C ALA A 13 11.00 -11.57 20.81
N ILE A 14 11.13 -11.71 19.48
CA ILE A 14 10.07 -11.34 18.53
C ILE A 14 8.83 -12.20 18.77
N GLY A 15 9.01 -13.52 18.92
CA GLY A 15 7.91 -14.44 19.21
C GLY A 15 7.18 -14.08 20.50
N GLY A 16 7.91 -13.73 21.56
CA GLY A 16 7.34 -13.27 22.82
C GLY A 16 6.50 -12.00 22.68
N ILE A 17 6.98 -10.99 21.94
CA ILE A 17 6.25 -9.74 21.69
C ILE A 17 4.97 -10.02 20.89
N VAL A 18 5.08 -10.79 19.80
CA VAL A 18 3.93 -11.13 18.95
C VAL A 18 2.89 -11.92 19.76
N ASN A 19 3.33 -12.91 20.55
CA ASN A 19 2.43 -13.69 21.38
C ASN A 19 1.70 -12.80 22.40
N ALA A 20 2.42 -11.93 23.12
CA ALA A 20 1.81 -11.03 24.10
C ALA A 20 0.74 -10.12 23.48
N LEU A 21 1.02 -9.53 22.31
CA LEU A 21 0.05 -8.72 21.57
C LEU A 21 -1.17 -9.54 21.16
N LEU A 22 -0.99 -10.73 20.60
CA LEU A 22 -2.09 -11.60 20.17
C LEU A 22 -2.96 -12.06 21.33
N THR A 23 -2.35 -12.47 22.45
CA THR A 23 -3.09 -12.96 23.62
C THR A 23 -3.84 -11.86 24.37
N SER A 24 -3.51 -10.58 24.11
CA SER A 24 -4.20 -9.41 24.67
C SER A 24 -5.41 -8.95 23.86
N ILE A 25 -5.74 -9.66 22.78
CA ILE A 25 -6.90 -9.35 21.94
C ILE A 25 -8.13 -10.08 22.46
N SER A 26 -9.23 -9.35 22.57
CA SER A 26 -10.56 -9.86 22.85
C SER A 26 -11.51 -9.50 21.72
N VAL A 27 -12.47 -10.38 21.42
CA VAL A 27 -13.53 -10.08 20.45
C VAL A 27 -14.77 -9.63 21.21
N LYS A 28 -15.32 -8.48 20.83
CA LYS A 28 -16.52 -7.92 21.46
C LYS A 28 -17.51 -7.46 20.40
N PRO A 29 -18.82 -7.47 20.71
CA PRO A 29 -19.80 -6.90 19.81
C PRO A 29 -19.52 -5.41 19.56
N VAL A 30 -19.87 -4.95 18.37
CA VAL A 30 -19.80 -3.53 17.99
C VAL A 30 -21.13 -2.86 18.36
N GLU A 31 -21.07 -1.66 18.92
CA GLU A 31 -22.25 -0.83 19.18
C GLU A 31 -22.76 -0.18 17.87
N ALA A 32 -23.09 -1.02 16.88
CA ALA A 32 -23.66 -0.60 15.61
C ALA A 32 -24.74 -1.59 15.16
N PRO A 33 -25.82 -1.13 14.49
CA PRO A 33 -26.94 -1.96 14.11
C PRO A 33 -26.61 -2.78 12.86
N PHE A 34 -25.74 -3.78 13.01
CA PHE A 34 -25.47 -4.74 11.94
C PHE A 34 -26.58 -5.79 11.90
N HIS A 35 -27.18 -5.96 10.71
CA HIS A 35 -28.15 -7.03 10.46
C HIS A 35 -27.47 -8.40 10.29
N ASN A 36 -26.19 -8.41 9.89
CA ASN A 36 -25.40 -9.61 9.69
C ASN A 36 -24.54 -9.90 10.92
N GLU A 37 -24.73 -11.06 11.55
CA GLU A 37 -23.99 -11.48 12.75
C GLU A 37 -22.46 -11.51 12.55
N LEU A 38 -21.97 -11.80 11.34
CA LEU A 38 -20.53 -11.81 11.03
C LEU A 38 -19.90 -10.41 11.07
N LEU A 39 -20.71 -9.36 10.93
CA LEU A 39 -20.25 -7.97 10.99
C LEU A 39 -20.42 -7.37 12.40
N ALA A 40 -21.06 -8.09 13.32
CA ALA A 40 -21.42 -7.57 14.62
C ALA A 40 -20.26 -7.56 15.63
N PHE A 41 -19.04 -7.97 15.25
CA PHE A 41 -17.92 -8.16 16.18
C PHE A 41 -16.62 -7.51 15.68
N ASN A 42 -15.88 -6.89 16.60
CA ASN A 42 -14.52 -6.38 16.36
C ASN A 42 -13.52 -6.98 17.35
N ALA A 43 -12.25 -7.00 16.93
CA ALA A 43 -11.11 -7.28 17.79
C ALA A 43 -10.69 -6.02 18.55
N TYR A 44 -10.49 -6.15 19.85
CA TYR A 44 -10.05 -5.09 20.75
C TYR A 44 -8.80 -5.54 21.49
N ILE A 45 -7.75 -4.72 21.41
CA ILE A 45 -6.53 -4.92 22.20
C ILE A 45 -6.70 -4.30 23.59
N GLU A 46 -6.15 -4.95 24.61
CA GLU A 46 -6.10 -4.35 25.95
C GLU A 46 -5.35 -3.01 25.92
N PRO A 47 -5.83 -1.96 26.63
CA PRO A 47 -5.29 -0.62 26.50
C PRO A 47 -3.77 -0.52 26.73
N HIS A 48 -3.25 -1.27 27.70
CA HIS A 48 -1.83 -1.26 28.02
C HIS A 48 -0.97 -1.92 26.92
N MET A 49 -1.46 -2.98 26.27
CA MET A 49 -0.80 -3.58 25.10
C MET A 49 -0.97 -2.73 23.85
N GLY A 50 -2.11 -2.05 23.70
CA GLY A 50 -2.30 -1.02 22.68
C GLY A 50 -1.25 0.09 22.80
N ASN A 51 -1.02 0.61 24.00
CA ASN A 51 0.02 1.62 24.24
C ASN A 51 1.43 1.10 23.89
N ALA A 52 1.75 -0.14 24.26
CA ALA A 52 3.03 -0.75 23.90
C ALA A 52 3.19 -0.89 22.38
N LEU A 53 2.15 -1.33 21.68
CA LEU A 53 2.13 -1.42 20.22
C LEU A 53 2.32 -0.06 19.56
N GLU A 54 1.67 0.99 20.09
CA GLU A 54 1.83 2.34 19.57
C GLU A 54 3.27 2.85 19.73
N VAL A 55 3.92 2.59 20.86
CA VAL A 55 5.36 2.94 21.04
C VAL A 55 6.22 2.24 19.98
N LEU A 56 5.96 0.96 19.68
CA LEU A 56 6.69 0.22 18.65
C LEU A 56 6.43 0.80 17.25
N LYS A 57 5.18 1.13 16.91
CA LYS A 57 4.84 1.77 15.63
C LYS A 57 5.53 3.12 15.48
N HIS A 58 5.52 3.95 16.53
CA HIS A 58 6.21 5.25 16.52
C HIS A 58 7.72 5.08 16.32
N PHE A 59 8.33 4.11 17.01
CA PHE A 59 9.74 3.79 16.83
C PHE A 59 10.05 3.38 15.39
N VAL A 60 9.28 2.45 14.80
CA VAL A 60 9.48 2.04 13.40
C VAL A 60 9.25 3.20 12.43
N SER A 61 8.22 4.01 12.67
CA SER A 61 7.94 5.20 11.87
C SER A 61 9.14 6.15 11.83
N GLN A 62 9.67 6.52 12.99
CA GLN A 62 10.76 7.48 13.10
C GLN A 62 12.09 6.95 12.52
N TYR A 63 12.44 5.71 12.82
CA TYR A 63 13.79 5.19 12.54
C TYR A 63 13.87 4.33 11.27
N VAL A 64 12.74 3.96 10.66
CA VAL A 64 12.70 3.11 9.46
C VAL A 64 11.92 3.75 8.33
N ILE A 65 10.73 4.31 8.57
CA ILE A 65 9.85 4.80 7.49
C ILE A 65 10.18 6.25 7.11
N GLN A 66 10.35 7.13 8.10
CA GLN A 66 10.57 8.57 7.89
C GLN A 66 12.03 8.93 7.57
N ILE A 67 12.92 7.96 7.46
CA ILE A 67 14.32 8.23 7.12
C ILE A 67 14.43 8.80 5.69
N PRO A 68 15.38 9.74 5.43
CA PRO A 68 15.47 10.41 4.13
C PRO A 68 15.58 9.49 2.92
N GLN A 69 16.21 8.32 3.07
CA GLN A 69 16.37 7.36 1.99
C GLN A 69 15.03 6.76 1.54
N VAL A 70 14.18 6.39 2.50
CA VAL A 70 12.83 5.84 2.24
C VAL A 70 11.90 6.93 1.71
N GLN A 71 11.93 8.12 2.31
CA GLN A 71 11.10 9.25 1.88
C GLN A 71 11.43 9.71 0.44
N ARG A 72 12.71 9.68 0.04
CA ARG A 72 13.11 9.95 -1.35
C ARG A 72 12.60 8.88 -2.31
N PHE A 73 12.57 7.62 -1.89
CA PHE A 73 12.03 6.53 -2.69
C PHE A 73 10.50 6.68 -2.86
N GLU A 74 9.79 6.97 -1.77
CA GLU A 74 8.35 7.24 -1.76
C GLU A 74 8.00 8.41 -2.68
N TYR A 75 8.69 9.55 -2.56
CA TYR A 75 8.49 10.71 -3.42
C TYR A 75 8.64 10.38 -4.91
N LYS A 76 9.68 9.62 -5.27
CA LYS A 76 9.87 9.17 -6.66
C LYS A 76 8.75 8.26 -7.14
N GLY A 77 8.27 7.37 -6.28
CA GLY A 77 7.12 6.51 -6.56
C GLY A 77 5.85 7.33 -6.82
N GLN A 78 5.57 8.32 -5.97
CA GLN A 78 4.42 9.21 -6.13
C GLN A 78 4.48 9.97 -7.45
N GLN A 79 5.64 10.57 -7.79
CA GLN A 79 5.81 11.29 -9.05
C GLN A 79 5.57 10.37 -10.26
N LEU A 80 6.14 9.15 -10.22
CA LEU A 80 5.98 8.18 -11.29
C LEU A 80 4.50 7.84 -11.53
N ILE A 81 3.75 7.60 -10.46
CA ILE A 81 2.32 7.27 -10.55
C ILE A 81 1.52 8.47 -11.08
N MET A 82 1.85 9.69 -10.64
CA MET A 82 1.22 10.92 -11.15
C MET A 82 1.46 11.07 -12.65
N ASP A 83 2.71 10.95 -13.10
CA ASP A 83 3.07 11.08 -14.52
C ASP A 83 2.34 10.04 -15.38
N LEU A 84 2.29 8.78 -14.94
CA LEU A 84 1.57 7.72 -15.64
C LEU A 84 0.07 8.01 -15.70
N PHE A 85 -0.54 8.43 -14.59
CA PHE A 85 -1.96 8.76 -14.57
C PHE A 85 -2.29 9.94 -15.49
N GLU A 86 -1.48 11.00 -15.45
CA GLU A 86 -1.66 12.17 -16.31
C GLU A 86 -1.55 11.81 -17.79
N ALA A 87 -0.50 11.10 -18.20
CA ALA A 87 -0.35 10.71 -19.60
C ALA A 87 -1.48 9.78 -20.06
N LEU A 88 -1.79 8.72 -19.30
CA LEU A 88 -2.81 7.75 -19.66
C LEU A 88 -4.21 8.36 -19.68
N SER A 89 -4.51 9.32 -18.82
CA SER A 89 -5.81 10.02 -18.80
C SER A 89 -5.93 11.07 -19.90
N ALA A 90 -4.83 11.68 -20.32
CA ALA A 90 -4.81 12.68 -21.40
C ALA A 90 -5.05 12.05 -22.78
N ASP A 91 -4.56 10.84 -23.03
CA ASP A 91 -4.75 10.13 -24.30
C ASP A 91 -4.94 8.61 -24.12
N PRO A 92 -6.08 8.18 -23.55
CA PRO A 92 -6.31 6.79 -23.15
C PRO A 92 -6.33 5.82 -24.34
N GLU A 93 -6.90 6.23 -25.48
CA GLU A 93 -7.05 5.35 -26.65
C GLU A 93 -5.71 5.00 -27.30
N ARG A 94 -4.74 5.92 -27.27
CA ARG A 94 -3.42 5.72 -27.86
C ARG A 94 -2.44 5.06 -26.90
N LEU A 95 -2.52 5.38 -25.60
CA LEU A 95 -1.48 5.04 -24.65
C LEU A 95 -1.80 3.81 -23.77
N LEU A 96 -3.08 3.46 -23.62
CA LEU A 96 -3.43 2.22 -22.92
C LEU A 96 -3.14 0.99 -23.80
N PRO A 97 -2.72 -0.14 -23.22
CA PRO A 97 -2.70 -1.40 -23.93
C PRO A 97 -4.09 -1.74 -24.46
N GLN A 98 -4.16 -2.38 -25.63
CA GLN A 98 -5.41 -2.66 -26.34
C GLN A 98 -6.52 -3.24 -25.43
N ALA A 99 -6.22 -4.28 -24.65
CA ALA A 99 -7.20 -4.91 -23.78
C ALA A 99 -7.72 -3.97 -22.67
N THR A 100 -6.90 -3.03 -22.21
CA THR A 100 -7.29 -2.01 -21.23
C THR A 100 -8.05 -0.86 -21.90
N GLY A 101 -7.63 -0.43 -23.09
CA GLY A 101 -8.31 0.58 -23.90
C GLY A 101 -9.74 0.17 -24.27
N GLU A 102 -9.97 -1.11 -24.59
CA GLU A 102 -11.31 -1.65 -24.84
C GLU A 102 -12.21 -1.58 -23.59
N LYS A 103 -11.66 -1.88 -22.40
CA LYS A 103 -12.38 -1.73 -21.13
C LYS A 103 -12.68 -0.26 -20.85
N TRP A 104 -11.70 0.62 -21.06
CA TRP A 104 -11.84 2.05 -20.87
C TRP A 104 -12.95 2.61 -21.77
N ARG A 105 -12.97 2.26 -23.06
CA ARG A 105 -13.98 2.75 -24.00
C ARG A 105 -15.40 2.37 -23.57
N LYS A 106 -15.59 1.13 -23.12
CA LYS A 106 -16.90 0.66 -22.60
C LYS A 106 -17.29 1.39 -21.30
N ALA A 107 -16.34 1.58 -20.39
CA ALA A 107 -16.57 2.25 -19.12
C ALA A 107 -16.80 3.77 -19.28
N GLN A 108 -16.19 4.38 -20.30
CA GLN A 108 -16.29 5.81 -20.57
C GLN A 108 -17.72 6.24 -20.95
N GLU A 109 -18.53 5.33 -21.52
CA GLU A 109 -19.96 5.58 -21.78
C GLU A 109 -20.75 5.87 -20.50
N GLN A 110 -20.23 5.44 -19.34
CA GLN A 110 -20.81 5.63 -18.01
C GLN A 110 -19.98 6.58 -17.13
N ASP A 111 -19.04 7.33 -17.73
CA ASP A 111 -18.09 8.20 -17.02
C ASP A 111 -17.16 7.46 -16.03
N GLU A 112 -16.98 6.15 -16.22
CA GLU A 112 -16.13 5.29 -15.38
C GLU A 112 -14.73 5.04 -15.98
N GLY A 113 -14.36 5.73 -17.06
CA GLY A 113 -13.06 5.51 -17.72
C GLY A 113 -11.86 5.76 -16.80
N MET A 114 -11.94 6.78 -15.93
CA MET A 114 -10.88 7.04 -14.94
C MET A 114 -10.68 5.88 -13.97
N ARG A 115 -11.75 5.14 -13.64
CA ARG A 115 -11.64 3.96 -12.77
C ARG A 115 -10.82 2.86 -13.43
N VAL A 116 -11.00 2.64 -14.74
CA VAL A 116 -10.22 1.66 -15.50
C VAL A 116 -8.73 2.00 -15.51
N ILE A 117 -8.39 3.29 -15.62
CA ILE A 117 -7.00 3.76 -15.55
C ILE A 117 -6.42 3.51 -14.15
N CYS A 118 -7.16 3.87 -13.10
CA CYS A 118 -6.74 3.60 -11.72
C CYS A 118 -6.49 2.11 -11.47
N ASP A 119 -7.41 1.25 -11.89
CA ASP A 119 -7.28 -0.20 -11.71
C ASP A 119 -6.10 -0.76 -12.53
N TYR A 120 -5.84 -0.22 -13.73
CA TYR A 120 -4.70 -0.60 -14.54
C TYR A 120 -3.37 -0.22 -13.88
N ILE A 121 -3.25 0.99 -13.33
CA ILE A 121 -2.05 1.45 -12.62
C ILE A 121 -1.86 0.68 -11.30
N ALA A 122 -2.92 0.47 -10.53
CA ALA A 122 -2.87 -0.27 -9.26
C ALA A 122 -2.50 -1.75 -9.45
N ALA A 123 -2.77 -2.34 -10.62
CA ALA A 123 -2.39 -3.70 -10.97
C ALA A 123 -0.91 -3.84 -11.39
N MET A 124 -0.17 -2.73 -11.55
CA MET A 124 1.23 -2.77 -11.96
C MET A 124 2.14 -3.18 -10.80
N THR A 125 3.21 -3.92 -11.12
CA THR A 125 4.36 -4.03 -10.21
C THR A 125 5.25 -2.80 -10.36
N ASP A 126 6.02 -2.46 -9.33
CA ASP A 126 6.99 -1.35 -9.38
C ASP A 126 7.90 -1.43 -10.62
N ALA A 127 8.40 -2.63 -10.95
CA ALA A 127 9.28 -2.85 -12.10
C ALA A 127 8.55 -2.67 -13.45
N TYR A 128 7.25 -2.92 -13.51
CA TYR A 128 6.46 -2.64 -14.70
C TYR A 128 6.16 -1.14 -14.84
N ALA A 129 5.70 -0.51 -13.76
CA ALA A 129 5.40 0.92 -13.72
C ALA A 129 6.65 1.77 -14.09
N GLN A 130 7.82 1.40 -13.56
CA GLN A 130 9.11 2.02 -13.93
C GLN A 130 9.45 1.86 -15.41
N ARG A 131 9.26 0.68 -15.99
CA ARG A 131 9.54 0.46 -17.42
C ARG A 131 8.58 1.25 -18.31
N LEU A 132 7.29 1.27 -17.98
CA LEU A 132 6.29 2.02 -18.74
C LEU A 132 6.57 3.53 -18.65
N HIS A 133 6.87 4.03 -17.45
CA HIS A 133 7.24 5.43 -17.25
C HIS A 133 8.48 5.80 -18.07
N GLN A 134 9.51 4.96 -18.05
CA GLN A 134 10.67 5.15 -18.93
C GLN A 134 10.26 5.17 -20.41
N GLN A 135 9.45 4.23 -20.90
CA GLN A 135 9.03 4.20 -22.30
C GLN A 135 8.26 5.45 -22.74
N LEU A 136 7.46 6.04 -21.85
CA LEU A 136 6.65 7.22 -22.15
C LEU A 136 7.43 8.53 -22.04
N PHE A 137 8.35 8.63 -21.08
CA PHE A 137 8.98 9.91 -20.69
C PHE A 137 10.50 9.95 -20.87
N SER A 138 11.16 8.83 -21.16
CA SER A 138 12.58 8.87 -21.46
C SER A 138 12.78 9.51 -22.84
N ALA A 139 13.35 10.73 -22.82
CA ALA A 139 13.91 11.33 -24.02
C ALA A 139 15.02 10.40 -24.50
N GLN A 140 14.84 9.76 -25.66
CA GLN A 140 16.00 9.40 -26.46
C GLN A 140 16.66 10.70 -26.88
N SER A 141 17.60 11.19 -26.06
CA SER A 141 18.65 12.10 -26.51
C SER A 141 19.58 11.31 -27.43
N HIS A 142 19.09 10.97 -28.63
CA HIS A 142 19.92 10.63 -29.77
C HIS A 142 20.02 11.88 -30.64
N TYR A 143 20.92 12.77 -30.22
CA TYR A 143 21.68 13.65 -31.13
C TYR A 143 23.14 13.25 -31.03
#